data_AF-A0A016TDA8-F1
#
_entry.id   AF-A0A016TDA8-F1
#
_cell.length_a   1.000
_cell.length_b   1.000
_cell.length_c   1.000
_cell.angle_alpha   90.00
_cell.angle_beta   90.00
_cell.angle_gamma   90.00
#
_symmetry.space_group_name_H-M   'P 1'
#
loop_
_entity.id
_entity.type
_entity.pdbx_description
1 polymer ?
#
loop_
_entity_poly.entity_id
_entity_poly.type
_entity_poly.pdbx_seq_one_letter_code
_entity_poly.pdbx_strand_id
1 'polypeptide(L)'
;MSLNRMMSVRFTFIYAKIFTKSNTILIIIVTWLLAFSSSIVLLIDGCSFNFNVSIAEFHFDNTDCGRFLSFYVDIVYNSVLLSIVIPLDMYSLYSLHKITQRQVMSTRRIRREKPWFLQTLLNSTLFALMLACFHTAVLATTVVTRFFLTIVAWETWLLSPQIITVVVQKEYRIPYLKLFGRKIERSTTHSTTHTCSKVTVHH
;
A
#
# COMPACT_ATOMS: atom_id res chain seq x y z
N MET A 1 8.69 5.34 4.26
CA MET A 1 7.93 5.21 5.53
C MET A 1 8.69 4.47 6.62
N SER A 2 9.27 3.30 6.35
CA SER A 2 9.99 2.48 7.34
C SER A 2 11.15 3.20 8.03
N LEU A 3 11.98 3.94 7.27
CA LEU A 3 13.09 4.74 7.81
C LEU A 3 12.61 5.82 8.81
N ASN A 4 11.55 6.54 8.47
CA ASN A 4 10.96 7.57 9.33
C ASN A 4 10.61 6.99 10.71
N ARG A 5 10.02 5.79 10.72
CA ARG A 5 9.61 5.10 11.95
C ARG A 5 10.79 4.60 12.76
N MET A 6 11.75 3.95 12.11
CA MET A 6 12.98 3.52 12.78
C MET A 6 13.68 4.70 13.46
N MET A 7 13.83 5.82 12.75
CA MET A 7 14.46 7.02 13.29
C MET A 7 13.65 7.64 14.44
N SER A 8 12.31 7.65 14.35
CA SER A 8 11.46 8.17 15.43
C SER A 8 11.56 7.38 16.74
N VAL A 9 11.84 6.07 16.67
CA VAL A 9 11.91 5.19 17.85
C VAL A 9 13.32 5.15 18.46
N ARG A 10 14.36 5.13 17.62
CA ARG A 10 15.75 4.94 18.08
C ARG A 10 16.52 6.25 18.26
N PHE A 11 16.24 7.24 17.44
CA PHE A 11 17.07 8.44 17.32
C PHE A 11 16.22 9.70 17.39
N THR A 12 15.46 9.89 18.48
CA THR A 12 14.55 11.03 18.66
C THR A 12 15.22 12.39 18.40
N PHE A 13 16.48 12.56 18.82
CA PHE A 13 17.23 13.81 18.62
C PHE A 13 17.67 14.04 17.17
N ILE A 14 18.09 12.98 16.45
CA ILE A 14 18.47 13.09 15.03
C ILE A 14 17.22 13.22 14.17
N TYR A 15 16.15 12.50 14.51
CA TYR A 15 14.84 12.58 13.88
C TYR A 15 14.31 14.01 13.87
N ALA A 16 14.37 14.72 15.00
CA ALA A 16 13.93 16.11 15.10
C ALA A 16 14.72 17.07 14.19
N LYS A 17 15.98 16.75 13.86
CA LYS A 17 16.84 17.54 12.97
C LYS A 17 16.65 17.19 11.49
N ILE A 18 16.45 15.91 11.18
CA ILE A 18 16.30 15.41 9.80
C ILE A 18 14.88 15.62 9.28
N PHE A 19 13.87 15.21 10.04
CA PHE A 19 12.46 15.23 9.65
C PHE A 19 11.76 16.53 10.12
N THR A 20 12.25 17.66 9.62
CA THR A 20 11.51 18.94 9.71
C THR A 20 10.40 18.98 8.66
N LYS A 21 9.43 19.90 8.81
CA LYS A 21 8.34 20.06 7.83
C LYS A 21 8.90 20.34 6.42
N SER A 22 9.84 21.26 6.29
CA SER A 22 10.44 21.62 5.00
C SER A 22 11.22 20.46 4.37
N ASN A 23 12.01 19.73 5.16
CA ASN A 23 12.75 18.57 4.65
C ASN A 23 11.80 17.43 4.23
N THR A 24 10.72 17.22 4.97
CA THR A 24 9.71 16.21 4.63
C THR A 24 9.02 16.54 3.31
N ILE A 25 8.67 17.82 3.10
CA ILE A 25 8.11 18.29 1.81
C ILE A 25 9.11 18.06 0.67
N LEU A 26 10.39 18.39 0.89
CA LEU A 26 11.44 18.14 -0.10
C LEU A 26 11.57 16.65 -0.43
N ILE A 27 11.58 15.77 0.57
CA ILE A 27 11.65 14.31 0.37
C ILE A 27 10.44 13.82 -0.46
N ILE A 28 9.24 14.34 -0.17
CA ILE A 28 8.04 14.01 -0.95
C ILE A 28 8.20 14.45 -2.41
N ILE A 29 8.61 15.71 -2.66
CA ILE A 29 8.80 16.22 -4.02
C ILE A 29 9.82 15.37 -4.78
N VAL A 30 10.97 15.08 -4.18
CA VAL A 30 12.00 14.23 -4.79
C VAL A 30 11.47 12.83 -5.10
N THR A 31 10.70 12.23 -4.19
CA THR A 31 10.09 10.91 -4.40
C THR A 31 9.12 10.93 -5.58
N TRP A 32 8.29 11.97 -5.71
CA TRP A 32 7.38 12.13 -6.84
C TRP A 32 8.14 12.31 -8.16
N LEU A 33 9.18 13.15 -8.19
CA LEU A 33 10.00 13.35 -9.38
C LEU A 33 10.63 12.04 -9.85
N LEU A 34 11.19 11.24 -8.93
CA LEU A 34 11.74 9.93 -9.26
C LEU A 34 10.68 8.97 -9.81
N ALA A 35 9.48 8.95 -9.23
CA ALA A 35 8.38 8.11 -9.70
C ALA A 35 7.86 8.52 -11.08
N PHE A 36 7.77 9.83 -11.36
CA PHE A 36 7.41 10.32 -12.68
C PHE A 36 8.50 9.99 -13.70
N SER A 37 9.77 10.18 -13.36
CA SER A 37 10.89 9.82 -14.23
C SER A 37 10.88 8.34 -14.61
N SER A 38 10.66 7.44 -13.64
CA SER A 38 10.58 6.01 -13.95
C SER A 38 9.36 5.66 -14.82
N SER A 39 8.26 6.40 -14.68
CA SER A 39 7.05 6.19 -15.49
C SER A 39 7.23 6.67 -16.93
N ILE A 40 7.97 7.78 -17.15
CA ILE A 40 8.24 8.31 -18.50
C ILE A 40 9.07 7.32 -19.33
N VAL A 41 10.01 6.59 -18.71
CA VAL A 41 10.83 5.59 -19.40
C VAL A 41 9.97 4.49 -20.04
N LEU A 42 8.82 4.16 -19.45
CA LEU A 42 7.88 3.17 -19.99
C LEU A 42 7.15 3.63 -21.25
N LEU A 43 7.17 4.93 -21.57
CA LEU A 43 6.55 5.51 -22.77
C LEU A 43 7.50 5.54 -23.97
N ILE A 44 8.77 5.15 -23.78
CA ILE A 44 9.75 5.09 -24.86
C ILE A 44 9.51 3.84 -25.70
N ASP A 45 9.54 3.98 -27.03
CA ASP A 45 9.37 2.87 -27.96
C ASP A 45 10.35 1.72 -27.67
N GLY A 46 9.81 0.51 -27.52
CA GLY A 46 10.56 -0.69 -27.17
C GLY A 46 10.82 -0.89 -25.66
N CYS A 47 10.52 0.09 -24.81
CA CYS A 47 10.60 -0.03 -23.35
C CYS A 47 9.22 -0.22 -22.71
N SER A 48 8.19 -0.43 -23.54
CA SER A 48 6.80 -0.41 -23.10
C SER A 48 6.41 -1.66 -22.30
N PHE A 49 5.55 -1.47 -21.30
CA PHE A 49 5.03 -2.53 -20.44
C PHE A 49 3.61 -2.89 -20.88
N ASN A 50 3.50 -3.90 -21.73
CA ASN A 50 2.25 -4.25 -22.40
C ASN A 50 1.63 -5.52 -21.81
N PHE A 51 0.29 -5.51 -21.75
CA PHE A 51 -0.48 -6.69 -21.40
C PHE A 51 -0.63 -7.61 -22.60
N ASN A 52 -0.15 -8.85 -22.49
CA ASN A 52 -0.35 -9.85 -23.53
C ASN A 52 -1.61 -10.67 -23.25
N VAL A 53 -2.64 -10.45 -24.06
CA VAL A 53 -3.95 -11.12 -23.93
C VAL A 53 -3.83 -12.64 -24.08
N SER A 54 -2.89 -13.15 -24.88
CA SER A 54 -2.76 -14.58 -25.17
C SER A 54 -2.22 -15.40 -23.99
N ILE A 55 -1.36 -14.80 -23.17
CA ILE A 55 -0.76 -15.44 -21.99
C ILE A 55 -1.27 -14.85 -20.66
N ALA A 56 -2.17 -13.86 -20.74
CA ALA A 56 -2.75 -13.12 -19.62
C ALA A 56 -1.70 -12.62 -18.62
N GLU A 57 -0.62 -12.05 -19.15
CA GLU A 57 0.55 -11.62 -18.38
C GLU A 57 1.04 -10.25 -18.88
N PHE A 58 1.47 -9.41 -17.94
CA PHE A 58 2.18 -8.19 -18.27
C PHE A 58 3.65 -8.51 -18.50
N HIS A 59 4.18 -8.07 -19.64
CA HIS A 59 5.58 -8.27 -19.98
C HIS A 59 6.14 -7.02 -20.63
N PHE A 60 7.42 -6.80 -20.43
CA PHE A 60 8.16 -5.78 -21.16
C PHE A 60 8.41 -6.27 -22.59
N ASP A 61 8.48 -5.34 -23.54
CA ASP A 61 8.85 -5.67 -24.92
C ASP A 61 10.19 -6.41 -24.99
N ASN A 62 10.33 -7.33 -25.94
CA ASN A 62 11.53 -8.15 -26.14
C ASN A 62 12.73 -7.39 -26.74
N THR A 63 12.73 -6.06 -26.71
CA THR A 63 13.88 -5.25 -27.12
C THR A 63 14.94 -5.20 -26.02
N ASP A 64 16.14 -4.75 -26.35
CA ASP A 64 17.21 -4.58 -25.35
C ASP A 64 16.81 -3.60 -24.23
N CYS A 65 16.00 -2.58 -24.54
CA CYS A 65 15.48 -1.66 -23.53
C CYS A 65 14.50 -2.35 -22.57
N GLY A 66 13.50 -3.06 -23.10
CA GLY A 66 12.51 -3.75 -22.28
C GLY A 66 13.14 -4.86 -21.42
N ARG A 67 14.14 -5.58 -21.94
CA ARG A 67 14.90 -6.57 -21.16
C ARG A 67 15.74 -5.93 -20.06
N PHE A 68 16.41 -4.82 -20.35
CA PHE A 68 17.16 -4.06 -19.34
C PHE A 68 16.24 -3.57 -18.22
N LEU A 69 15.08 -3.00 -18.59
CA LEU A 69 14.11 -2.47 -17.64
C LEU A 69 13.50 -3.57 -16.77
N SER A 70 13.11 -4.70 -17.38
CA SER A 70 12.61 -5.86 -16.66
C SER A 70 13.60 -6.37 -15.63
N PHE A 71 14.88 -6.52 -16.00
CA PHE A 71 15.87 -7.03 -15.05
C PHE A 71 16.20 -6.02 -13.94
N TYR A 72 16.50 -4.77 -14.29
CA TYR A 72 16.99 -3.79 -13.31
C TYR A 72 15.87 -3.21 -12.44
N VAL A 73 14.72 -2.89 -13.02
CA VAL A 73 13.62 -2.24 -12.30
C VAL A 73 12.73 -3.27 -11.61
N ASP A 74 12.34 -4.33 -12.31
CA ASP A 74 11.39 -5.29 -11.73
C ASP A 74 12.06 -6.26 -10.74
N ILE A 75 13.24 -6.79 -11.08
CA ILE A 75 13.93 -7.77 -10.25
C ILE A 75 14.88 -7.10 -9.26
N VAL A 76 15.91 -6.41 -9.76
CA VAL A 76 17.00 -5.91 -8.90
C VAL A 76 16.50 -4.85 -7.93
N TYR A 77 15.83 -3.80 -8.43
CA TYR A 77 15.37 -2.70 -7.59
C TYR A 77 14.35 -3.15 -6.53
N ASN A 78 13.31 -3.89 -6.92
CA ASN A 78 12.29 -4.33 -5.96
C ASN A 78 12.83 -5.33 -4.93
N SER A 79 13.72 -6.25 -5.35
CA SER A 79 14.34 -7.22 -4.44
C SER A 79 15.27 -6.55 -3.43
N VAL A 80 16.11 -5.61 -3.87
CA VAL A 80 16.97 -4.82 -2.97
C VAL A 80 16.10 -3.99 -2.01
N LEU A 81 15.04 -3.37 -2.52
CA LEU A 81 14.12 -2.59 -1.71
C LEU A 81 13.47 -3.44 -0.61
N LEU A 82 12.97 -4.64 -0.95
CA LEU A 82 12.42 -5.59 0.02
C LEU A 82 13.45 -6.03 1.05
N SER A 83 14.65 -6.35 0.60
CA SER A 83 15.76 -6.78 1.45
C SER A 83 16.17 -5.72 2.47
N ILE A 84 15.95 -4.42 2.17
CA ILE A 84 16.19 -3.31 3.09
C ILE A 84 14.96 -3.06 3.97
N VAL A 85 13.76 -3.01 3.40
CA VAL A 85 12.53 -2.62 4.08
C VAL A 85 12.10 -3.65 5.13
N ILE A 86 12.15 -4.94 4.83
CA ILE A 86 11.70 -6.00 5.76
C ILE A 86 12.52 -5.99 7.07
N PRO A 87 13.87 -5.99 7.04
CA PRO A 87 14.66 -5.88 8.27
C PRO A 87 14.42 -4.57 9.03
N LEU A 88 14.25 -3.45 8.33
CA LEU A 88 13.94 -2.16 8.99
C LEU A 88 12.61 -2.20 9.73
N ASP A 89 11.57 -2.79 9.12
CA ASP A 89 10.26 -2.95 9.74
C ASP A 89 10.30 -3.91 10.94
N MET A 90 10.97 -5.07 10.78
CA MET A 90 11.16 -6.04 11.86
C MET A 90 11.95 -5.46 13.03
N TYR A 91 13.02 -4.74 12.74
CA TYR A 91 13.85 -4.08 13.74
C TYR A 91 13.09 -2.97 14.47
N SER A 92 12.29 -2.19 13.75
CA SER A 92 11.44 -1.14 14.34
C SER A 92 10.39 -1.74 15.30
N LEU A 93 9.77 -2.86 14.92
CA LEU A 93 8.85 -3.62 15.77
C LEU A 93 9.55 -4.19 17.01
N TYR A 94 10.73 -4.78 16.84
CA TYR A 94 11.52 -5.31 17.94
C TYR A 94 11.93 -4.21 18.93
N SER A 95 12.39 -3.05 18.43
CA SER A 95 12.74 -1.90 19.26
C SER A 95 11.54 -1.38 20.04
N LEU A 96 10.37 -1.30 19.42
CA LEU A 96 9.12 -0.93 20.09
C LEU A 96 8.76 -1.92 21.21
N HIS A 97 8.89 -3.22 20.94
CA HIS A 97 8.61 -4.26 21.93
C HIS A 97 9.57 -4.17 23.13
N LYS A 98 10.87 -3.93 22.87
CA LYS A 98 11.88 -3.78 23.91
C LYS A 98 11.64 -2.54 24.78
N ILE A 99 11.24 -1.41 24.20
CA ILE A 99 10.87 -0.20 24.94
C ILE A 99 9.62 -0.47 25.79
N THR A 100 8.62 -1.16 25.22
CA THR A 100 7.39 -1.57 25.92
C THR A 100 7.66 -2.47 27.12
N GLN A 101 8.62 -3.40 27.03
CA GLN A 101 8.96 -4.27 28.16
C GLN A 101 9.73 -3.54 29.26
N ARG A 102 10.57 -2.55 28.91
CA ARG A 102 11.43 -1.84 29.88
C ARG A 102 10.71 -0.72 30.61
N GLN A 103 9.76 -0.07 29.96
CA GLN A 103 8.97 0.98 30.58
C GLN A 103 7.57 0.43 30.85
N VAL A 104 7.14 0.45 32.11
CA VAL A 104 5.71 0.49 32.49
C VAL A 104 5.08 1.82 32.04
N MET A 105 5.48 2.32 30.87
CA MET A 105 4.89 3.50 30.26
C MET A 105 3.49 3.13 29.81
N SER A 106 2.55 3.99 30.22
CA SER A 106 1.16 4.07 29.79
C SER A 106 0.86 3.17 28.59
N THR A 107 0.28 2.00 28.88
CA THR A 107 -0.27 1.04 27.92
C THR A 107 -1.08 1.72 26.81
N ARG A 108 -1.63 2.91 27.07
CA ARG A 108 -2.39 3.73 26.11
C ARG A 108 -1.54 4.27 24.95
N ARG A 109 -0.30 4.75 25.18
CA ARG A 109 0.54 5.30 24.09
C ARG A 109 1.01 4.20 23.14
N ILE A 110 1.48 3.08 23.70
CA ILE A 110 1.91 1.90 22.93
C ILE A 110 0.73 1.28 22.16
N ARG A 111 -0.46 1.22 22.76
CA ARG A 111 -1.68 0.74 22.08
C ARG A 111 -2.11 1.63 20.91
N ARG A 112 -1.75 2.92 20.92
CA ARG A 112 -1.98 3.85 19.80
C ARG A 112 -0.91 3.76 18.72
N GLU A 113 0.33 3.46 19.07
CA GLU A 113 1.45 3.38 18.11
C GLU A 113 1.52 2.02 17.39
N LYS A 114 1.19 0.90 18.07
CA LYS A 114 1.20 -0.47 17.49
C LYS A 114 0.46 -0.63 16.15
N PRO A 115 -0.75 -0.07 15.94
CA PRO A 115 -1.48 -0.14 14.67
C PRO A 115 -0.68 0.44 13.50
N TRP A 116 0.07 1.53 13.71
CA TRP A 116 0.89 2.12 12.66
C TRP A 116 1.95 1.11 12.22
N PHE A 117 2.72 0.55 13.15
CA PHE A 117 3.74 -0.46 12.83
C PHE A 117 3.17 -1.66 12.09
N LEU A 118 2.03 -2.18 12.55
CA LEU A 118 1.33 -3.28 11.89
C LEU A 118 0.94 -2.92 10.45
N GLN A 119 0.45 -1.71 10.20
CA GLN A 119 0.08 -1.28 8.85
C GLN A 119 1.27 -1.35 7.87
N THR A 120 2.45 -0.87 8.27
CA THR A 120 3.60 -0.90 7.36
C THR A 120 4.16 -2.31 7.20
N LEU A 121 4.18 -3.12 8.26
CA LEU A 121 4.55 -4.53 8.13
C LEU A 121 3.61 -5.24 7.14
N LEU A 122 2.30 -5.10 7.31
CA LEU A 122 1.32 -5.70 6.40
C LEU A 122 1.50 -5.21 4.96
N ASN A 123 1.75 -3.92 4.77
CA ASN A 123 2.00 -3.35 3.45
C ASN A 123 3.27 -3.91 2.80
N SER A 124 4.37 -4.00 3.56
CA SER A 124 5.63 -4.58 3.10
C SER A 124 5.50 -6.08 2.80
N THR A 125 4.75 -6.82 3.62
CA THR A 125 4.47 -8.25 3.38
C THR A 125 3.60 -8.46 2.15
N LEU A 126 2.58 -7.64 1.92
CA LEU A 126 1.74 -7.73 0.72
C LEU A 126 2.52 -7.36 -0.55
N PHE A 127 3.42 -6.39 -0.48
CA PHE A 127 4.33 -6.08 -1.58
C PHE A 127 5.26 -7.28 -1.90
N ALA A 128 5.82 -7.93 -0.88
CA ALA A 128 6.63 -9.12 -1.06
C ALA A 128 5.83 -10.30 -1.64
N LEU A 129 4.59 -10.49 -1.17
CA LEU A 129 3.70 -11.52 -1.69
C LEU A 129 3.35 -11.27 -3.16
N MET A 130 3.03 -10.03 -3.53
CA MET A 130 2.77 -9.63 -4.91
C MET A 130 3.97 -9.97 -5.81
N LEU A 131 5.20 -9.59 -5.41
CA LEU A 131 6.40 -9.90 -6.17
C LEU A 131 6.64 -11.41 -6.31
N ALA A 132 6.40 -12.18 -5.23
CA ALA A 132 6.48 -13.63 -5.27
C ALA A 132 5.41 -14.24 -6.22
N CYS A 133 4.21 -13.69 -6.24
CA CYS A 133 3.15 -14.11 -7.18
C CYS A 133 3.55 -13.82 -8.63
N PHE A 134 4.17 -12.68 -8.93
CA PHE A 134 4.70 -12.37 -10.27
C PHE A 134 5.76 -13.38 -10.72
N HIS A 135 6.74 -13.68 -9.88
CA HIS A 135 7.79 -14.65 -10.25
C HIS A 135 7.29 -16.09 -10.35
N THR A 136 6.29 -16.47 -9.55
CA THR A 136 5.68 -17.82 -9.60
C THR A 136 4.71 -17.98 -10.76
N ALA A 137 4.17 -16.90 -11.33
CA ALA A 137 3.28 -16.95 -12.49
C ALA A 137 3.93 -17.61 -13.71
N VAL A 138 5.24 -17.45 -13.90
CA VAL A 138 6.01 -18.08 -14.99
C VAL A 138 5.94 -19.61 -14.93
N LEU A 139 5.85 -20.18 -13.73
CA LEU A 139 5.76 -21.63 -13.50
C LEU A 139 4.34 -22.18 -13.72
N ALA A 140 3.32 -21.32 -13.74
CA ALA A 140 1.95 -21.74 -13.93
C ALA A 140 1.70 -22.14 -15.40
N THR A 141 1.04 -23.27 -15.63
CA THR A 141 0.70 -23.76 -16.97
C THR A 141 -0.67 -23.27 -17.45
N THR A 142 -1.55 -22.87 -16.53
CA THR A 142 -2.92 -22.43 -16.81
C THR A 142 -3.02 -20.90 -16.89
N VAL A 143 -3.67 -20.40 -17.94
CA VAL A 143 -3.89 -18.95 -18.18
C VAL A 143 -4.63 -18.29 -17.01
N VAL A 144 -5.64 -18.97 -16.46
CA VAL A 144 -6.42 -18.48 -15.31
C VAL A 144 -5.52 -18.26 -14.10
N THR A 145 -4.63 -19.21 -13.79
CA THR A 145 -3.73 -19.08 -12.64
C THR A 145 -2.72 -17.94 -12.84
N ARG A 146 -2.21 -17.76 -14.06
CA ARG A 146 -1.34 -16.61 -14.40
C ARG A 146 -2.04 -15.27 -14.21
N PHE A 147 -3.30 -15.17 -14.64
CA PHE A 147 -4.11 -13.97 -14.46
C PHE A 147 -4.29 -13.61 -12.98
N PHE A 148 -4.61 -14.59 -12.13
CA PHE A 148 -4.77 -14.35 -10.69
C PHE A 148 -3.44 -13.99 -10.00
N LEU A 149 -2.34 -14.66 -10.37
CA LEU A 149 -1.03 -14.42 -9.77
C LEU A 149 -0.42 -13.07 -10.18
N THR A 150 -0.74 -12.56 -11.35
CA THR A 150 -0.20 -11.27 -11.82
C THR A 150 -1.17 -10.14 -11.54
N ILE A 151 -2.30 -10.09 -12.25
CA ILE A 151 -3.23 -8.94 -12.22
C ILE A 151 -3.89 -8.81 -10.86
N VAL A 152 -4.50 -9.89 -10.35
CA VAL A 152 -5.24 -9.80 -9.09
C VAL A 152 -4.29 -9.53 -7.92
N ALA A 153 -3.09 -10.12 -7.92
CA ALA A 153 -2.07 -9.82 -6.92
C ALA A 153 -1.60 -8.35 -6.98
N TRP A 154 -1.36 -7.82 -8.18
CA TRP A 154 -0.99 -6.42 -8.40
C TRP A 154 -2.05 -5.46 -7.89
N GLU A 155 -3.30 -5.63 -8.33
CA GLU A 155 -4.42 -4.78 -7.92
C GLU A 155 -4.70 -4.87 -6.42
N THR A 156 -4.59 -6.07 -5.84
CA THR A 156 -4.72 -6.28 -4.40
C THR A 156 -3.65 -5.50 -3.64
N TRP A 157 -2.41 -5.50 -4.13
CA TRP A 157 -1.35 -4.70 -3.54
C TRP A 157 -1.64 -3.20 -3.64
N LEU A 158 -2.09 -2.68 -4.80
CA LEU A 158 -2.44 -1.26 -4.99
C LEU A 158 -3.54 -0.78 -4.04
N LEU A 159 -4.54 -1.63 -3.77
CA LEU A 159 -5.68 -1.35 -2.90
C LEU A 159 -5.39 -1.57 -1.40
N SER A 160 -4.29 -2.27 -1.09
CA SER A 160 -3.99 -2.67 0.28
C SER A 160 -3.71 -1.50 1.23
N PRO A 161 -2.96 -0.43 0.89
CA PRO A 161 -2.65 0.63 1.85
C PRO A 161 -3.91 1.34 2.37
N GLN A 162 -4.90 1.55 1.50
CA GLN A 162 -6.15 2.24 1.83
C GLN A 162 -7.00 1.36 2.75
N ILE A 163 -7.15 0.07 2.41
CA ILE A 163 -7.91 -0.90 3.21
C ILE A 163 -7.28 -1.09 4.60
N ILE A 164 -5.97 -1.31 4.65
CA ILE A 164 -5.25 -1.52 5.92
C ILE A 164 -5.38 -0.29 6.82
N THR A 165 -5.29 0.92 6.26
CA THR A 165 -5.45 2.17 7.04
C THR A 165 -6.82 2.21 7.72
N VAL A 166 -7.90 1.93 6.98
CA VAL A 166 -9.27 1.96 7.52
C VAL A 166 -9.49 0.86 8.58
N VAL A 167 -8.95 -0.34 8.36
CA VAL A 167 -9.12 -1.49 9.26
C VAL A 167 -8.32 -1.32 10.55
N VAL A 168 -7.04 -0.94 10.42
CA VAL A 168 -6.07 -0.93 11.51
C VAL A 168 -6.17 0.36 12.34
N GLN A 169 -6.46 1.50 11.70
CA GLN A 169 -6.49 2.79 12.40
C GLN A 169 -7.90 3.15 12.88
N LYS A 170 -8.17 2.81 14.14
CA LYS A 170 -9.45 3.10 14.82
C LYS A 170 -9.82 4.59 14.79
N GLU A 171 -8.84 5.49 14.81
CA GLU A 171 -9.04 6.94 14.80
C GLU A 171 -9.69 7.43 13.50
N TYR A 172 -9.35 6.82 12.36
CA TYR A 172 -9.93 7.15 11.06
C TYR A 172 -11.22 6.34 10.80
N ARG A 173 -11.30 5.12 11.33
CA ARG A 173 -12.49 4.26 11.20
C ARG A 173 -13.77 4.92 11.71
N ILE A 174 -13.72 5.66 12.82
CA ILE A 174 -14.89 6.29 13.44
C ILE A 174 -15.51 7.39 12.54
N PRO A 175 -14.74 8.36 12.02
CA PRO A 175 -15.23 9.30 11.00
C PRO A 175 -15.83 8.62 9.77
N TYR A 176 -15.15 7.60 9.21
CA TYR A 176 -15.64 6.87 8.05
C TYR A 176 -16.97 6.15 8.34
N LEU A 177 -17.10 5.50 9.49
CA LEU A 177 -18.35 4.87 9.94
C LEU A 177 -19.47 5.88 10.17
N LYS A 178 -19.17 7.06 10.72
CA LYS A 178 -20.17 8.13 10.87
C LYS A 178 -20.61 8.69 9.52
N LEU A 179 -19.71 8.81 8.55
CA LEU A 179 -20.02 9.25 7.20
C LEU A 179 -20.88 8.20 6.46
N PHE A 180 -20.51 6.93 6.55
CA PHE A 180 -21.27 5.81 5.98
C PHE A 180 -22.63 5.65 6.65
N GLY A 181 -22.70 5.73 7.99
CA GLY A 181 -23.95 5.70 8.75
C GLY A 181 -24.91 6.82 8.34
N ARG A 182 -24.41 8.06 8.22
CA ARG A 182 -25.19 9.20 7.73
C ARG A 182 -25.64 9.04 6.27
N LYS A 183 -24.82 8.41 5.43
CA LYS A 183 -25.16 8.15 4.02
C LYS A 183 -26.23 7.06 3.89
N ILE A 184 -26.14 6.00 4.70
CA ILE A 184 -27.16 4.95 4.79
C ILE A 184 -28.45 5.55 5.32
N GLU A 185 -28.40 6.32 6.40
CA GLU A 185 -29.59 6.97 6.97
C GLU A 185 -30.27 7.90 5.96
N ARG A 186 -29.52 8.74 5.22
CA ARG A 186 -30.06 9.57 4.13
C ARG A 186 -30.65 8.74 2.98
N SER A 187 -30.00 7.65 2.56
CA SER A 187 -30.55 6.76 1.53
C SER A 187 -31.82 6.05 2.00
N THR A 188 -31.91 5.70 3.29
CA THR A 188 -33.13 5.14 3.88
C THR A 188 -34.24 6.20 3.91
N THR A 189 -33.97 7.43 4.36
CA THR A 189 -35.00 8.49 4.41
C THR A 189 -35.55 8.83 3.02
N HIS A 190 -34.69 8.80 1.99
CA HIS A 190 -35.09 9.07 0.61
C HIS A 190 -35.90 7.92 -0.02
N SER A 191 -35.74 6.68 0.45
CA SER A 191 -36.62 5.56 0.05
C SER A 191 -37.97 5.61 0.76
N THR A 192 -38.02 5.97 2.06
CA THR A 192 -39.29 6.01 2.81
C THR A 192 -40.23 7.11 2.32
N THR A 193 -39.72 8.23 1.81
CA THR A 193 -40.54 9.29 1.22
C THR A 193 -41.17 8.90 -0.12
N HIS A 194 -40.56 7.97 -0.89
CA HIS A 194 -41.17 7.46 -2.12
C HIS A 194 -42.24 6.39 -1.89
N THR A 195 -42.18 5.63 -0.79
CA THR A 195 -43.24 4.64 -0.46
C THR A 195 -44.46 5.26 0.21
N CYS A 196 -44.32 6.39 0.91
CA CYS A 196 -45.43 7.05 1.61
C CYS A 196 -46.34 7.90 0.70
N SER A 197 -46.02 8.04 -0.59
CA SER A 197 -46.80 8.84 -1.54
C SER A 197 -47.75 8.01 -2.43
N LYS A 198 -47.92 6.71 -2.18
CA LYS A 198 -48.80 5.82 -2.96
C LYS A 198 -50.06 5.33 -2.24
N VAL A 199 -50.40 5.86 -1.07
CA VAL A 199 -51.67 5.55 -0.40
C VAL A 199 -52.43 6.84 -0.15
N THR A 200 -53.18 7.29 -1.16
CA THR A 200 -54.30 8.22 -0.95
C THR A 200 -55.29 8.10 -2.11
N VAL A 201 -56.46 7.58 -1.74
CA VAL A 201 -57.80 7.82 -2.30
C VAL A 201 -58.12 7.25 -3.69
N HIS A 202 -58.88 6.16 -3.69
CA HIS A 202 -60.04 6.05 -4.57
C HIS A 202 -61.25 5.63 -3.72
N HIS A 203 -62.18 6.58 -3.58
CA HIS A 203 -63.57 6.36 -3.21
C HIS A 203 -64.33 5.77 -4.40
#